data_AF-A0A6J6I314-F1
#
_entry.id   AF-A0A6J6I314-F1
#
_cell.length_a   1.000
_cell.length_b   1.000
_cell.length_c   1.000
_cell.angle_alpha   90.00
_cell.angle_beta   90.00
_cell.angle_gamma   90.00
#
_symmetry.space_group_name_H-M   'P 1'
#
loop_
_entity.id
_entity.type
_entity.pdbx_description
1 polymer ?
#
loop_
_entity_poly.entity_id
_entity_poly.type
_entity_poly.pdbx_seq_one_letter_code
_entity_poly.pdbx_strand_id
1 'polypeptide(L)'
;MITTVEAFKTATEDAKLNLADLPNVRAILAPTERFLDERVSSHVKNGSPETTATVILDPPRAGAGPKVVGQVLALKPKHIVYVACDPIALARDLKPLTEGGYELASLRAFDLFPHTHHVEAVASLIRK
;
A
#
# COMPACT_ATOMS: atom_id res chain seq x y z
N MET A 1 -11.92 -10.93 -1.05
CA MET A 1 -11.07 -11.08 -2.24
C MET A 1 -9.84 -10.20 -2.06
N ILE A 2 -8.63 -10.75 -2.24
CA ILE A 2 -7.35 -10.05 -2.13
C ILE A 2 -6.80 -9.81 -3.55
N THR A 3 -6.17 -8.67 -3.77
CA THR A 3 -5.51 -8.35 -5.03
C THR A 3 -4.09 -7.88 -4.74
N THR A 4 -3.10 -8.58 -5.31
CA THR A 4 -1.71 -8.14 -5.33
C THR A 4 -1.41 -7.49 -6.67
N VAL A 5 -0.55 -6.47 -6.67
CA VAL A 5 -0.21 -5.68 -7.86
C VAL A 5 1.29 -5.51 -7.89
N GLU A 6 1.90 -5.86 -9.02
CA GLU A 6 3.33 -5.79 -9.23
C GLU A 6 3.60 -5.44 -10.70
N ALA A 7 4.61 -4.60 -10.96
CA ALA A 7 4.99 -4.19 -12.30
C ALA A 7 5.96 -5.17 -12.96
N PHE A 8 6.71 -5.94 -12.16
CA PHE A 8 7.68 -6.91 -12.63
C PHE A 8 7.02 -8.24 -12.99
N LYS A 9 7.18 -8.63 -14.26
CA LYS A 9 6.54 -9.83 -14.83
C LYS A 9 6.89 -11.09 -14.06
N THR A 10 8.16 -11.36 -13.81
CA THR A 10 8.60 -12.60 -13.16
C THR A 10 8.02 -12.71 -11.74
N ALA A 11 8.13 -11.65 -10.94
CA ALA A 11 7.56 -11.62 -9.60
C ALA A 11 6.04 -11.83 -9.59
N THR A 12 5.33 -11.34 -10.61
CA THR A 12 3.90 -11.56 -10.74
C THR A 12 3.55 -13.01 -11.08
N GLU A 13 4.33 -13.65 -11.97
CA GLU A 13 4.11 -15.07 -12.29
C GLU A 13 4.46 -15.96 -11.08
N ASP A 14 5.53 -15.64 -10.35
CA ASP A 14 5.88 -16.32 -9.09
C ASP A 14 4.75 -16.17 -8.07
N ALA A 15 4.16 -14.97 -7.93
CA ALA A 15 3.01 -14.75 -7.06
C ALA A 15 1.79 -15.57 -7.49
N LYS A 16 1.50 -15.70 -8.79
CA LYS A 16 0.40 -16.56 -9.26
C LYS A 16 0.62 -18.03 -8.89
N LEU A 17 1.85 -18.52 -9.01
CA LEU A 17 2.19 -19.90 -8.63
C LEU A 17 2.04 -20.10 -7.12
N ASN A 18 2.57 -19.18 -6.31
CA ASN A 18 2.52 -19.24 -4.85
C ASN A 18 1.11 -19.09 -4.27
N LEU A 19 0.18 -18.52 -5.03
CA LEU A 19 -1.19 -18.23 -4.60
C LEU A 19 -2.23 -19.11 -5.32
N ALA A 20 -1.79 -20.14 -6.06
CA ALA A 20 -2.63 -20.93 -6.95
C ALA A 20 -3.74 -21.73 -6.21
N ASP A 21 -3.50 -22.08 -4.95
CA ASP A 21 -4.43 -22.80 -4.07
C ASP A 21 -5.40 -21.87 -3.33
N LEU A 22 -5.28 -20.54 -3.50
CA LEU A 22 -6.12 -19.54 -2.83
C LEU A 22 -7.16 -18.96 -3.80
N PRO A 23 -8.41 -19.45 -3.82
CA PRO A 23 -9.42 -19.08 -4.83
C PRO A 23 -9.87 -17.61 -4.75
N ASN A 24 -9.58 -16.93 -3.65
CA ASN A 24 -10.00 -15.55 -3.38
C ASN A 24 -8.87 -14.53 -3.53
N VAL A 25 -7.75 -14.92 -4.14
CA VAL A 25 -6.57 -14.06 -4.35
C VAL A 25 -6.26 -13.96 -5.83
N ARG A 26 -5.93 -12.77 -6.31
CA ARG A 26 -5.41 -12.58 -7.68
C ARG A 26 -4.14 -11.74 -7.67
N ALA A 27 -3.21 -12.08 -8.55
CA ALA A 27 -2.04 -11.26 -8.86
C ALA A 27 -2.23 -10.52 -10.18
N ILE A 28 -1.92 -9.23 -10.20
CA ILE A 28 -2.05 -8.35 -11.37
C ILE A 28 -0.69 -7.83 -11.80
N LEU A 29 -0.36 -8.03 -13.07
CA LEU A 29 0.80 -7.42 -13.71
C LEU A 29 0.46 -6.00 -14.18
N ALA A 30 0.81 -4.99 -13.40
CA ALA A 30 0.63 -3.59 -13.77
C ALA A 30 1.53 -2.67 -12.95
N PRO A 31 1.94 -1.52 -13.51
CA PRO A 31 2.40 -0.39 -12.71
C PRO A 31 1.34 -0.02 -11.66
N THR A 32 1.75 0.10 -10.41
CA THR A 32 0.86 0.38 -9.26
C THR A 32 0.04 1.63 -9.49
N GLU A 33 0.65 2.69 -10.02
CA GLU A 33 -0.02 3.96 -10.31
C GLU A 33 -1.12 3.78 -11.35
N ARG A 34 -0.87 3.00 -12.40
CA ARG A 34 -1.88 2.73 -13.45
C ARG A 34 -3.06 1.97 -12.88
N PHE A 35 -2.78 0.92 -12.09
CA PHE A 35 -3.83 0.16 -11.45
C PHE A 35 -4.68 1.03 -10.51
N LEU A 36 -4.04 1.88 -9.71
CA LEU A 36 -4.75 2.79 -8.82
C LEU A 36 -5.54 3.86 -9.58
N ASP A 37 -5.03 4.40 -10.69
CA ASP A 37 -5.76 5.36 -11.56
C ASP A 37 -7.09 4.76 -12.06
N GLU A 38 -7.07 3.50 -12.51
CA GLU A 38 -8.26 2.76 -12.94
C GLU A 38 -9.25 2.57 -11.79
N ARG A 39 -8.75 2.25 -10.58
CA ARG A 39 -9.57 2.08 -9.38
C ARG A 39 -10.21 3.39 -8.92
N VAL A 40 -9.45 4.48 -8.87
CA VAL A 40 -9.94 5.80 -8.51
C VAL A 40 -11.01 6.25 -9.49
N SER A 41 -10.76 6.09 -10.79
CA SER A 41 -11.72 6.43 -11.84
C SER A 41 -13.04 5.65 -11.70
N SER A 42 -12.95 4.35 -11.38
CA SER A 42 -14.11 3.50 -11.15
C SER A 42 -14.86 3.87 -9.86
N HIS A 43 -14.12 4.18 -8.79
CA HIS A 43 -14.68 4.58 -7.50
C HIS A 43 -15.50 5.88 -7.60
N VAL A 44 -14.95 6.88 -8.30
CA VAL A 44 -15.62 8.17 -8.57
C VAL A 44 -16.87 7.98 -9.43
N LYS A 45 -16.78 7.19 -10.52
CA LYS A 45 -17.93 6.94 -11.42
C LYS A 45 -19.09 6.23 -10.73
N ASN A 46 -18.79 5.31 -9.82
CA ASN A 46 -19.81 4.52 -9.13
C ASN A 46 -20.40 5.24 -7.92
N GLY A 47 -19.99 6.49 -7.64
CA GLY A 47 -20.44 7.25 -6.46
C GLY A 47 -20.22 6.49 -5.15
N SER A 48 -19.26 5.56 -5.13
CA SER A 48 -19.15 4.59 -4.05
C SER A 48 -18.68 5.31 -2.78
N PRO A 49 -19.36 5.08 -1.63
CA PRO A 49 -18.88 5.58 -0.36
C PRO A 49 -17.53 4.92 0.00
N GLU A 50 -16.93 5.40 1.09
CA GLU A 50 -15.66 4.89 1.63
C GLU A 50 -15.54 3.37 1.55
N THR A 51 -14.41 2.88 1.05
CA THR A 51 -14.22 1.44 0.85
C THR A 51 -13.85 0.77 2.17
N THR A 52 -14.45 -0.39 2.44
CA THR A 52 -14.08 -1.24 3.59
C THR A 52 -12.74 -1.95 3.40
N ALA A 53 -12.05 -1.70 2.29
CA ALA A 53 -10.79 -2.34 1.97
C ALA A 53 -9.66 -1.92 2.93
N THR A 54 -8.73 -2.85 3.11
CA THR A 54 -7.40 -2.58 3.65
C THR A 54 -6.42 -2.50 2.49
N VAL A 55 -5.57 -1.48 2.50
CA VAL A 55 -4.46 -1.33 1.55
C VAL A 55 -3.16 -1.63 2.27
N ILE A 56 -2.33 -2.50 1.69
CA ILE A 56 -0.99 -2.80 2.18
C ILE A 56 0.00 -2.25 1.16
N LEU A 57 0.94 -1.42 1.61
CA LEU A 57 1.99 -0.82 0.79
C LEU A 57 3.34 -1.29 1.32
N ASP A 58 4.20 -1.78 0.41
CA ASP A 58 5.62 -2.06 0.65
C ASP A 58 6.42 -1.45 -0.50
N PRO A 59 6.60 -0.12 -0.51
CA PRO A 59 7.27 0.57 -1.60
C PRO A 59 8.80 0.45 -1.50
N PRO A 60 9.54 0.81 -2.57
CA PRO A 60 11.00 0.87 -2.52
C PRO A 60 11.48 1.90 -1.49
N ARG A 61 12.80 1.93 -1.22
CA ARG A 61 13.45 2.87 -0.27
C ARG A 61 13.06 4.34 -0.46
N ALA A 62 12.70 4.72 -1.69
CA ALA A 62 12.25 6.07 -2.02
C ALA A 62 10.87 6.42 -1.44
N GLY A 63 10.09 5.45 -0.95
CA GLY A 63 8.69 5.58 -0.55
C GLY A 63 7.71 5.37 -1.71
N ALA A 64 6.42 5.35 -1.41
CA ALA A 64 5.32 5.27 -2.37
C ALA A 64 5.20 6.56 -3.21
N GLY A 65 5.59 7.69 -2.63
CA GLY A 65 5.62 8.98 -3.31
C GLY A 65 4.25 9.64 -3.48
N PRO A 66 4.23 10.93 -3.87
CA PRO A 66 3.03 11.76 -3.78
C PRO A 66 1.88 11.27 -4.67
N LYS A 67 2.17 10.68 -5.84
CA LYS A 67 1.14 10.18 -6.74
C LYS A 67 0.38 9.00 -6.12
N VAL A 68 1.09 7.96 -5.68
CA VAL A 68 0.48 6.77 -5.07
C VAL A 68 -0.26 7.14 -3.79
N VAL A 69 0.34 7.97 -2.94
CA VAL A 69 -0.31 8.43 -1.70
C VAL A 69 -1.60 9.18 -2.00
N GLY A 70 -1.60 10.09 -2.98
CA GLY A 70 -2.80 10.81 -3.42
C GLY A 70 -3.89 9.87 -3.96
N GLN A 71 -3.51 8.85 -4.72
CA GLN A 71 -4.47 7.85 -5.22
C GLN A 71 -5.07 7.01 -4.09
N VAL A 72 -4.27 6.58 -3.11
CA VAL A 72 -4.76 5.84 -1.94
C VAL A 72 -5.71 6.70 -1.11
N LEU A 73 -5.41 7.98 -0.92
CA LEU A 73 -6.31 8.94 -0.27
C LEU A 73 -7.64 9.07 -1.02
N ALA A 74 -7.60 9.15 -2.35
CA ALA A 74 -8.81 9.25 -3.18
C ALA A 74 -9.69 8.00 -3.09
N LEU A 75 -9.11 6.82 -2.87
CA LEU A 75 -9.85 5.56 -2.65
C LEU A 75 -10.48 5.45 -1.26
N LYS A 76 -10.03 6.23 -0.28
CA LYS A 76 -10.54 6.24 1.10
C LYS A 76 -10.68 4.85 1.75
N PRO A 77 -9.65 3.98 1.73
CA PRO A 77 -9.69 2.72 2.48
C PRO A 77 -9.92 2.92 3.98
N LYS A 78 -10.56 1.95 4.62
CA LYS A 78 -10.73 1.97 6.09
C LYS A 78 -9.39 1.82 6.83
N HIS A 79 -8.44 1.12 6.21
CA HIS A 79 -7.17 0.78 6.84
C HIS A 79 -6.03 0.81 5.82
N ILE A 80 -4.91 1.41 6.21
CA ILE A 80 -3.66 1.39 5.46
C ILE A 80 -2.57 0.78 6.34
N VAL A 81 -1.93 -0.27 5.85
CA VAL A 81 -0.70 -0.81 6.42
C VAL A 81 0.45 -0.39 5.52
N TYR A 82 1.42 0.34 6.06
CA TYR A 82 2.57 0.83 5.34
C TYR A 82 3.83 0.18 5.91
N VAL A 83 4.53 -0.59 5.08
CA VAL A 83 5.83 -1.21 5.35
C VAL A 83 6.91 -0.31 4.75
N ALA A 84 8.00 -0.06 5.47
CA ALA A 84 9.06 0.81 5.00
C ALA A 84 10.41 0.47 5.62
N CYS A 85 11.42 0.31 4.77
CA CYS A 85 12.82 0.13 5.16
C CYS A 85 13.60 1.45 5.33
N ASP A 86 12.95 2.60 5.07
CA ASP A 86 13.52 3.94 5.23
C ASP A 86 12.56 4.82 6.07
N PRO A 87 12.97 5.26 7.28
CA PRO A 87 12.10 6.02 8.17
C PRO A 87 11.82 7.44 7.67
N ILE A 88 12.70 8.03 6.85
CA ILE A 88 12.52 9.38 6.28
C ILE A 88 11.45 9.32 5.19
N ALA A 89 11.53 8.34 4.30
CA ALA A 89 10.50 8.13 3.27
C ALA A 89 9.14 7.80 3.90
N LEU A 90 9.12 6.95 4.94
CA LEU A 90 7.91 6.67 5.71
C LEU A 90 7.29 7.96 6.26
N ALA A 91 8.05 8.76 7.04
CA ALA A 91 7.54 9.97 7.65
C ALA A 91 6.98 10.97 6.61
N ARG A 92 7.65 11.12 5.47
CA ARG A 92 7.21 11.99 4.37
C ARG A 92 5.88 11.53 3.78
N ASP A 93 5.68 10.24 3.61
CA ASP A 93 4.47 9.68 3.00
C ASP A 93 3.31 9.57 4.02
N LEU A 94 3.60 9.40 5.32
CA LEU A 94 2.59 9.40 6.38
C LEU A 94 1.95 10.78 6.59
N LYS A 95 2.70 11.87 6.43
CA LYS A 95 2.19 13.23 6.63
C LYS A 95 0.88 13.52 5.84
N PRO A 96 0.86 13.43 4.50
CA PRO A 96 -0.37 13.64 3.73
C PRO A 96 -1.48 12.61 4.06
N LEU A 97 -1.13 11.38 4.45
CA LEU A 97 -2.13 10.41 4.90
C LEU A 97 -2.84 10.90 6.18
N THR A 98 -2.08 11.39 7.16
CA THR A 98 -2.65 11.91 8.41
C THR A 98 -3.45 13.19 8.19
N GLU A 99 -2.98 14.10 7.34
CA GLU A 99 -3.72 15.30 6.92
C GLU A 99 -4.99 14.94 6.14
N GLY A 100 -5.00 13.81 5.43
CA GLY A 100 -6.13 13.25 4.68
C GLY A 100 -7.17 12.48 5.50
N GLY A 101 -7.15 12.61 6.83
CA GLY A 101 -8.15 12.04 7.74
C GLY A 101 -7.81 10.64 8.27
N TYR A 102 -6.55 10.23 8.23
CA TYR A 102 -6.10 9.00 8.86
C TYR A 102 -5.41 9.27 10.20
N GLU A 103 -5.54 8.32 11.12
CA GLU A 103 -4.84 8.29 12.39
C GLU A 103 -3.79 7.19 12.37
N LEU A 104 -2.56 7.50 12.81
CA LEU A 104 -1.53 6.49 13.05
C LEU A 104 -1.88 5.70 14.31
N ALA A 105 -2.57 4.56 14.13
CA ALA A 105 -3.03 3.71 15.22
C ALA A 105 -1.88 2.94 15.89
N SER A 106 -0.87 2.53 15.12
CA SER A 106 0.32 1.88 15.67
C SER A 106 1.52 2.02 14.73
N LEU A 107 2.71 2.04 15.31
CA LEU A 107 3.98 1.99 14.59
C LEU A 107 4.90 0.99 15.29
N ARG A 108 5.47 0.05 14.54
CA ARG A 108 6.44 -0.91 15.07
C ARG A 108 7.66 -0.98 14.17
N ALA A 109 8.84 -0.81 14.77
CA ALA A 109 10.12 -1.03 14.11
C ALA A 109 10.62 -2.47 14.32
N PHE A 110 11.38 -2.96 13.36
CA PHE A 110 11.99 -4.28 13.34
C PHE A 110 13.45 -4.18 12.88
N ASP A 111 14.34 -4.85 13.60
CA ASP A 111 15.75 -5.02 13.21
C ASP A 111 15.89 -6.26 12.33
N LEU A 112 15.60 -6.10 11.03
CA LEU A 112 15.79 -7.16 10.03
C LEU A 112 17.25 -7.29 9.58
N PHE A 113 18.06 -6.27 9.84
CA PHE A 113 19.44 -6.19 9.37
C PHE A 113 20.38 -5.77 10.53
N PRO A 114 20.63 -6.69 11.49
CA PRO A 114 21.44 -6.39 12.65
C PRO A 114 22.82 -5.87 12.27
N HIS A 115 23.35 -4.95 13.09
CA HIS A 115 24.63 -4.29 12.87
C HIS A 115 24.69 -3.40 11.63
N THR A 116 23.54 -2.97 11.09
CA THR A 116 23.45 -1.97 10.02
C THR A 116 22.64 -0.76 10.48
N HIS A 117 22.58 0.28 9.64
CA HIS A 117 21.72 1.45 9.87
C HIS A 117 20.28 1.25 9.37
N HIS A 118 19.98 0.09 8.78
CA HIS A 118 18.66 -0.20 8.22
C HIS A 118 17.68 -0.55 9.33
N VAL A 119 16.46 -0.01 9.23
CA VAL A 119 15.35 -0.32 10.13
C VAL A 119 14.12 -0.53 9.27
N GLU A 120 13.44 -1.66 9.46
CA GLU A 120 12.14 -1.92 8.86
C GLU A 120 11.06 -1.41 9.80
N ALA A 121 10.04 -0.74 9.30
CA ALA A 121 8.94 -0.23 10.10
C ALA A 121 7.60 -0.56 9.46
N VAL A 122 6.63 -0.91 10.31
CA VAL A 122 5.24 -1.14 9.92
C VAL A 122 4.36 -0.12 10.63
N ALA A 123 3.72 0.75 9.85
CA ALA A 123 2.74 1.72 10.30
C ALA A 123 1.32 1.25 9.97
N SER A 124 0.43 1.32 10.94
CA SER A 124 -1.01 1.03 10.79
C SER A 124 -1.77 2.35 10.88
N LEU A 125 -2.48 2.71 9.83
CA LEU A 125 -3.28 3.93 9.77
C LEU A 125 -4.76 3.61 9.58
N ILE A 126 -5.59 4.07 10.50
CA ILE A 126 -7.05 3.89 10.46
C ILE A 126 -7.71 5.18 10.03
N ARG A 127 -8.76 5.08 9.21
CA ARG A 127 -9.54 6.26 8.81
C ARG A 127 -10.42 6.73 9.98
N LYS A 128 -10.40 8.04 10.26
CA LYS A 128 -11.25 8.68 11.29
C LYS A 128 -12.70 8.81 10.83
#